data_AF-A0A7L2BR86-F1
#
_entry.id   AF-A0A7L2BR86-F1
#
_cell.length_a   1.000
_cell.length_b   1.000
_cell.length_c   1.000
_cell.angle_alpha   90.00
_cell.angle_beta   90.00
_cell.angle_gamma   90.00
#
_symmetry.space_group_name_H-M   'P 1'
#
loop_
_entity.id
_entity.type
_entity.pdbx_description
1 polymer ?
#
loop_
_entity_poly.entity_id
_entity_poly.type
_entity_poly.pdbx_seq_one_letter_code
_entity_poly.pdbx_strand_id
1 'polypeptide(L)'
;GGYHGAEPEVSLTSFVLIALQEAKHICKDHVNSLEESINKAAGFLARRYEQLARPYTVALASYALALAGKLKSERVLMRFSK
;
A
#
# COMPACT_ATOMS: atom_id res chain seq x y z
N GLY A 1 -8.72 14.17 6.87
CA GLY A 1 -8.16 13.43 5.72
C GLY A 1 -9.08 12.31 5.27
N GLY A 2 -8.87 11.78 4.05
CA GLY A 2 -9.79 10.86 3.32
C GLY A 2 -9.83 9.39 3.78
N TYR A 3 -9.14 9.02 4.86
CA TYR A 3 -9.16 7.64 5.38
C TYR A 3 -10.45 7.28 6.13
N HIS A 4 -11.29 8.27 6.49
CA HIS A 4 -12.57 8.04 7.15
C HIS A 4 -13.53 7.31 6.20
N GLY A 5 -13.97 6.11 6.58
CA GLY A 5 -14.89 5.29 5.78
C GLY A 5 -14.63 3.80 5.96
N ALA A 6 -15.11 2.99 5.00
CA ALA A 6 -15.16 1.53 5.09
C ALA A 6 -13.80 0.81 4.94
N GLU A 7 -12.74 1.49 4.49
CA GLU A 7 -11.43 0.87 4.22
C GLU A 7 -10.28 1.56 4.99
N PRO A 8 -10.43 1.86 6.30
CA PRO A 8 -9.46 2.65 7.05
C PRO A 8 -8.15 1.89 7.25
N GLU A 9 -8.24 0.56 7.46
CA GLU A 9 -7.07 -0.32 7.61
C GLU A 9 -6.20 -0.35 6.36
N VAL A 10 -6.83 -0.41 5.17
CA VAL A 10 -6.12 -0.44 3.89
C VAL A 10 -5.47 0.91 3.62
N SER A 11 -6.21 2.00 3.84
CA SER A 11 -5.69 3.36 3.66
C SER A 11 -4.50 3.62 4.58
N LEU A 12 -4.63 3.29 5.87
CA LEU A 12 -3.57 3.47 6.86
C LEU A 12 -2.36 2.59 6.55
N THR A 13 -2.58 1.30 6.23
CA THR A 13 -1.48 0.38 5.89
C THR A 13 -0.76 0.84 4.62
N SER A 14 -1.48 1.34 3.62
CA SER A 14 -0.87 1.87 2.39
C SER A 14 0.01 3.09 2.70
N PHE A 15 -0.49 4.01 3.53
CA PHE A 15 0.28 5.18 3.95
C PHE A 15 1.55 4.80 4.73
N VAL A 16 1.42 3.85 5.67
CA VAL A 16 2.56 3.35 6.45
C VAL A 16 3.58 2.63 5.56
N LEU A 17 3.12 1.81 4.61
CA LEU A 17 4.02 1.13 3.66
C LEU A 17 4.82 2.12 2.83
N ILE A 18 4.19 3.20 2.35
CA ILE A 18 4.88 4.28 1.64
C ILE A 18 5.96 4.88 2.55
N ALA A 19 5.62 5.25 3.78
CA ALA A 19 6.58 5.82 4.74
C ALA A 19 7.76 4.88 5.03
N LEU A 20 7.51 3.58 5.22
CA LEU A 20 8.56 2.58 5.42
C LEU A 20 9.48 2.45 4.21
N GLN A 21 8.92 2.57 3.01
CA GLN A 21 9.67 2.47 1.76
C GLN A 21 10.55 3.71 1.52
N GLU A 22 10.06 4.91 1.84
CA GLU A 22 10.84 6.16 1.80
C GLU A 22 11.98 6.16 2.85
N ALA A 23 11.67 5.73 4.07
CA ALA A 23 12.63 5.62 5.16
C ALA A 23 13.62 4.44 5.01
N LYS A 24 13.38 3.54 4.04
CA LYS A 24 14.15 2.29 3.88
C LYS A 24 15.65 2.54 3.79
N HIS A 25 16.07 3.58 3.07
CA HIS A 25 17.49 3.87 2.87
C HIS A 25 18.24 4.24 4.17
N ILE A 26 17.54 4.81 5.15
CA ILE A 26 18.11 5.20 6.46
C ILE A 26 18.01 4.03 7.43
N CYS A 27 16.85 3.36 7.45
CA CYS A 27 16.52 2.40 8.50
C CYS A 27 17.01 0.97 8.20
N LYS A 28 17.39 0.63 6.96
CA LYS A 28 17.74 -0.74 6.57
C LYS A 28 18.83 -1.36 7.45
N ASP A 29 19.86 -0.59 7.80
CA ASP A 29 20.99 -1.10 8.60
C ASP A 29 20.77 -1.00 10.11
N HIS A 30 19.70 -0.31 10.53
CA HIS A 30 19.37 -0.06 11.94
C HIS A 30 18.18 -0.91 12.43
N VAL A 31 17.32 -1.36 11.51
CA VAL A 31 16.07 -2.06 11.82
C VAL A 31 16.01 -3.37 11.04
N ASN A 32 16.45 -4.45 11.69
CA ASN A 32 16.55 -5.79 11.09
C ASN A 32 15.19 -6.33 10.58
N SER A 33 14.08 -5.89 11.18
CA SER A 33 12.72 -6.34 10.81
C SER A 33 12.05 -5.48 9.74
N LEU A 34 12.73 -4.47 9.20
CA LEU A 34 12.14 -3.51 8.27
C LEU A 34 11.68 -4.17 6.97
N GLU A 35 12.54 -5.00 6.38
CA GLU A 35 12.23 -5.68 5.12
C GLU A 35 11.08 -6.69 5.27
N GLU A 36 11.05 -7.42 6.39
CA GLU A 36 9.93 -8.29 6.73
C GLU A 36 8.62 -7.49 6.88
N SER A 37 8.68 -6.33 7.55
CA SER A 37 7.52 -5.46 7.77
C SER A 37 6.96 -4.89 6.47
N ILE A 38 7.84 -4.45 5.56
CA ILE A 38 7.48 -4.01 4.21
C ILE A 38 6.80 -5.15 3.45
N ASN A 39 7.39 -6.35 3.45
CA ASN A 39 6.82 -7.51 2.77
C ASN A 39 5.45 -7.92 3.34
N LYS A 40 5.29 -7.87 4.66
CA LYS A 40 4.03 -8.19 5.34
C LYS A 40 2.93 -7.18 5.03
N ALA A 41 3.25 -5.89 5.06
CA ALA A 41 2.31 -4.83 4.70
C ALA A 41 1.91 -4.90 3.22
N ALA A 42 2.88 -5.06 2.31
CA ALA A 42 2.59 -5.22 0.89
C ALA A 42 1.74 -6.49 0.60
N GLY A 43 2.03 -7.61 1.29
CA GLY A 43 1.23 -8.83 1.19
C GLY A 43 -0.20 -8.66 1.71
N PHE A 44 -0.38 -7.90 2.80
CA PHE A 44 -1.71 -7.54 3.31
C PHE A 44 -2.52 -6.75 2.28
N LEU A 45 -1.92 -5.73 1.67
CA LEU A 45 -2.57 -4.89 0.65
C LEU A 45 -2.89 -5.69 -0.60
N ALA A 46 -1.94 -6.49 -1.11
CA ALA A 46 -2.12 -7.29 -2.32
C ALA A 46 -3.31 -8.24 -2.23
N ARG A 47 -3.55 -8.86 -1.06
CA ARG A 47 -4.71 -9.76 -0.85
C ARG A 47 -6.05 -9.04 -0.86
N ARG A 48 -6.09 -7.76 -0.48
CA ARG A 48 -7.33 -6.97 -0.42
C ARG A 48 -7.57 -6.12 -1.67
N TYR A 49 -6.53 -5.90 -2.47
CA TYR A 49 -6.52 -4.95 -3.58
C TYR A 49 -7.67 -5.14 -4.56
N GLU A 50 -8.00 -6.38 -4.94
CA GLU A 50 -9.09 -6.66 -5.89
C GLU A 50 -10.50 -6.38 -5.35
N GLN A 51 -10.66 -6.33 -4.03
CA GLN A 51 -11.94 -6.11 -3.34
C GLN A 51 -12.17 -4.63 -2.99
N LEU A 52 -11.20 -3.76 -3.25
CA LEU A 52 -11.30 -2.34 -2.94
C LEU A 52 -12.33 -1.65 -3.84
N ALA A 53 -13.15 -0.79 -3.22
CA ALA A 53 -14.27 -0.13 -3.87
C ALA A 53 -14.14 1.38 -3.91
N ARG A 54 -13.32 2.00 -3.05
CA ARG A 54 -13.22 3.46 -2.98
C ARG A 54 -12.04 3.96 -3.83
N PRO A 55 -12.26 4.93 -4.75
CA PRO A 55 -11.21 5.46 -5.61
C PRO A 55 -9.96 5.90 -4.86
N TYR A 56 -10.14 6.61 -3.74
CA TYR A 56 -9.04 7.08 -2.90
C TYR A 56 -8.19 5.93 -2.36
N THR A 57 -8.82 4.92 -1.75
CA THR A 57 -8.12 3.76 -1.19
C THR A 57 -7.42 2.97 -2.30
N VAL A 58 -8.09 2.78 -3.44
CA VAL A 58 -7.54 2.08 -4.61
C VAL A 58 -6.29 2.81 -5.11
N ALA A 59 -6.35 4.12 -5.31
CA ALA A 59 -5.21 4.91 -5.75
C ALA A 59 -4.02 4.80 -4.79
N LEU A 60 -4.27 4.97 -3.49
CA LEU A 60 -3.24 4.91 -2.47
C LEU A 60 -2.59 3.51 -2.36
N ALA A 61 -3.42 2.45 -2.37
CA ALA A 61 -2.94 1.08 -2.33
C ALA A 61 -2.20 0.69 -3.61
N SER A 62 -2.65 1.15 -4.78
CA SER A 62 -1.97 0.93 -6.06
C SER A 62 -0.57 1.52 -6.03
N TYR A 63 -0.45 2.77 -5.59
CA TYR A 63 0.83 3.45 -5.47
C TYR A 63 1.77 2.74 -4.48
N ALA A 64 1.27 2.40 -3.29
CA ALA A 64 2.06 1.70 -2.28
C ALA A 64 2.56 0.33 -2.77
N LEU A 65 1.71 -0.44 -3.46
CA LEU A 65 2.09 -1.73 -4.06
C LEU A 65 3.08 -1.56 -5.21
N ALA A 66 2.94 -0.53 -6.04
CA ALA A 66 3.89 -0.24 -7.12
C ALA A 66 5.27 0.11 -6.57
N LEU A 67 5.32 0.98 -5.56
CA LEU A 67 6.55 1.39 -4.88
C LEU A 67 7.28 0.20 -4.21
N ALA A 68 6.51 -0.76 -3.68
CA ALA A 68 7.04 -2.00 -3.12
C ALA A 68 7.36 -3.09 -4.18
N GLY A 69 7.11 -2.85 -5.47
CA GLY A 69 7.31 -3.82 -6.55
C GLY A 69 6.36 -5.03 -6.47
N LYS A 70 5.18 -4.87 -5.85
CA LYS A 70 4.19 -5.94 -5.61
C LYS A 70 2.86 -5.72 -6.36
N LEU A 71 2.72 -4.65 -7.13
CA LEU A 71 1.53 -4.42 -7.95
C LEU A 71 1.52 -5.38 -9.15
N LYS A 72 0.58 -6.33 -9.16
CA LYS A 72 0.45 -7.33 -10.24
C LYS A 72 -0.33 -6.82 -11.45
N SER A 73 -1.28 -5.92 -11.24
CA SER A 73 -2.13 -5.38 -12.29
C SER A 73 -2.70 -4.02 -11.87
N GLU A 74 -2.70 -3.09 -12.81
CA GLU A 74 -3.35 -1.78 -12.69
C GLU A 74 -4.85 -1.82 -13.01
N ARG A 75 -5.41 -3.00 -13.30
CA ARG A 75 -6.83 -3.16 -13.67
C ARG A 75 -7.79 -2.55 -12.65
N VAL A 76 -7.53 -2.71 -11.35
CA VAL A 76 -8.41 -2.16 -10.30
C VAL A 76 -8.35 -0.64 -10.29
N LEU A 77 -7.16 -0.05 -10.39
CA LEU A 77 -6.97 1.40 -10.51
C LEU A 77 -7.70 1.97 -11.73
N MET A 78 -7.55 1.31 -12.88
CA MET A 78 -8.17 1.72 -14.14
C MET A 78 -9.70 1.66 -14.13
N ARG A 79 -10.33 0.94 -13.20
CA ARG A 79 -11.81 0.98 -13.04
C ARG A 79 -12.32 2.33 -12.56
N PHE A 80 -11.45 3.15 -11.98
CA PHE A 80 -11.80 4.44 -11.37
C PHE A 80 -11.15 5.63 -12.08
N SER A 81 -10.60 5.45 -13.29
CA SER A 81 -9.92 6.50 -14.07
C SER A 81 -10.83 7.28 -15.04
N LYS A 82 -12.15 7.26 -14.82
CA LYS A 82 -13.15 7.99 -15.62
C LYS A 82 -13.89 9.02 -14.79
#